data_AF-A0A3N1KSI2-F1
#
_entry.id   AF-A0A3N1KSI2-F1
#
_cell.length_a   1.000
_cell.length_b   1.000
_cell.length_c   1.000
_cell.angle_alpha   90.00
_cell.angle_beta   90.00
_cell.angle_gamma   90.00
#
_symmetry.space_group_name_H-M   'P 1'
#
loop_
_entity.id
_entity.type
_entity.pdbx_description
1 polymer ?
#
loop_
_entity_poly.entity_id
_entity_poly.type
_entity_poly.pdbx_seq_one_letter_code
_entity_poly.pdbx_strand_id
1 'polypeptide(L)' 'MSPNSSFVLGALIAVLGILGLFLAARTMDPGMYVAGLIFAAFAVFFDFWLIKHWFDQAEAAAAREAHRHG' A
#
# COMPACT_ATOMS: atom_id res chain seq x y z
N MET A 1 17.23 1.16 2.06
CA MET A 1 16.33 0.13 1.48
C MET A 1 16.39 0.31 -0.01
N SER A 2 16.73 -0.72 -0.80
CA SER A 2 16.88 -0.54 -2.25
C SER A 2 15.51 -0.20 -2.88
N PRO A 3 15.45 0.68 -3.91
CA PRO A 3 14.21 1.11 -4.55
C PRO A 3 13.29 -0.05 -4.98
N ASN A 4 13.91 -1.19 -5.32
CA ASN A 4 13.24 -2.41 -5.75
C ASN A 4 12.45 -3.08 -4.62
N SER A 5 12.88 -2.96 -3.35
CA SER A 5 12.22 -3.56 -2.20
C SER A 5 10.87 -2.90 -1.88
N SER A 6 10.76 -1.59 -2.07
CA SER A 6 9.53 -0.84 -1.81
C SER A 6 8.43 -1.18 -2.83
N PHE A 7 8.81 -1.40 -4.08
CA PHE A 7 7.88 -1.82 -5.14
C PHE A 7 7.37 -3.26 -4.91
N VAL A 8 8.25 -4.18 -4.51
CA VAL A 8 7.89 -5.56 -4.18
C VAL A 8 6.96 -5.62 -2.96
N LEU A 9 7.20 -4.79 -1.94
CA LEU A 9 6.33 -4.72 -0.76
C LEU A 9 4.95 -4.15 -1.11
N GLY A 10 4.89 -3.13 -1.97
CA GLY A 10 3.64 -2.59 -2.51
C GLY A 10 2.83 -3.63 -3.28
N ALA A 11 3.48 -4.32 -4.22
CA ALA A 11 2.84 -5.38 -5.00
C ALA A 11 2.33 -6.54 -4.12
N LEU A 12 3.09 -6.94 -3.09
CA LEU A 12 2.66 -7.95 -2.14
C LEU A 12 1.42 -7.53 -1.36
N ILE A 13 1.31 -6.27 -0.96
CA ILE A 13 0.17 -5.78 -0.18
C ILE A 13 -1.07 -5.60 -1.04
N ALA A 14 -0.94 -5.15 -2.29
CA ALA A 14 -2.03 -5.14 -3.25
C ALA A 14 -2.61 -6.56 -3.48
N VAL A 15 -1.73 -7.57 -3.66
CA VAL A 15 -2.16 -8.97 -3.79
C VAL A 15 -2.85 -9.46 -2.50
N LEU A 16 -2.31 -9.14 -1.33
CA LEU A 16 -2.91 -9.52 -0.05
C LEU A 16 -4.31 -8.89 0.14
N GLY A 17 -4.48 -7.64 -0.28
CA GLY A 17 -5.76 -6.93 -0.26
C GLY A 17 -6.81 -7.57 -1.15
N ILE A 18 -6.43 -7.95 -2.39
CA ILE A 18 -7.30 -8.66 -3.32
C ILE A 18 -7.69 -10.03 -2.75
N LEU A 19 -6.74 -10.76 -2.15
CA LEU A 19 -7.02 -12.04 -1.51
C LEU A 19 -7.97 -11.91 -0.31
N GLY A 20 -7.82 -10.86 0.50
CA GLY A 20 -8.74 -10.53 1.59
C GLY A 20 -10.16 -10.24 1.09
N LEU A 21 -10.28 -9.54 -0.05
CA LEU A 21 -11.56 -9.27 -0.71
C LEU A 21 -12.23 -10.55 -1.22
N PHE A 22 -11.43 -11.45 -1.80
CA PHE A 22 -11.90 -12.74 -2.30
C PHE A 22 -12.37 -13.66 -1.16
N LEU A 23 -11.69 -13.60 -0.02
CA LEU A 23 -12.09 -14.31 1.19
C LEU A 23 -13.37 -13.72 1.77
N ALA A 24 -13.54 -12.39 1.76
CA ALA A 24 -14.78 -11.69 2.14
C ALA A 24 -15.99 -12.19 1.33
N ALA A 25 -15.83 -12.24 0.01
CA ALA A 25 -16.89 -12.56 -0.94
C ALA A 25 -17.36 -14.01 -0.84
N ARG A 26 -16.57 -14.91 -0.24
CA ARG A 26 -16.88 -16.35 -0.15
C ARG A 26 -17.56 -16.75 1.17
N THR A 27 -17.90 -15.79 2.03
CA THR A 27 -18.37 -16.11 3.38
C THR A 27 -19.89 -16.10 3.49
N MET A 28 -20.45 -17.11 4.15
CA MET A 28 -21.88 -17.23 4.47
C MET A 28 -22.26 -16.54 5.78
N ASP A 29 -21.27 -16.08 6.57
CA ASP A 29 -21.47 -15.52 7.90
C ASP A 29 -21.27 -13.98 7.89
N PRO A 30 -22.23 -13.18 8.40
CA PRO A 30 -22.17 -11.72 8.42
C PRO A 30 -20.88 -11.15 9.04
N GLY A 31 -20.31 -11.83 10.06
CA GLY A 31 -19.09 -11.36 10.71
C GLY A 31 -17.88 -11.38 9.78
N MET A 32 -17.83 -12.35 8.88
CA MET A 32 -16.70 -12.57 7.99
C MET A 32 -16.77 -11.71 6.72
N TYR A 33 -18.00 -11.33 6.31
CA TYR A 33 -18.23 -10.28 5.32
C TYR A 33 -17.69 -8.91 5.78
N VAL A 34 -18.01 -8.50 7.01
CA VAL A 34 -17.51 -7.23 7.58
C VAL A 34 -15.99 -7.24 7.72
N ALA A 35 -15.41 -8.34 8.22
CA ALA A 35 -13.96 -8.48 8.34
C ALA A 35 -13.25 -8.30 6.99
N GLY A 36 -13.79 -8.92 5.93
CA GLY A 36 -13.23 -8.78 4.59
C GLY A 36 -13.40 -7.39 3.96
N LEU A 37 -14.50 -6.68 4.26
CA LEU A 37 -14.68 -5.26 3.91
C LEU A 37 -13.65 -4.34 4.60
N ILE A 38 -13.32 -4.61 5.87
CA ILE A 38 -12.27 -3.87 6.59
C ILE A 38 -10.91 -4.12 5.93
N PHE A 39 -10.61 -5.36 5.57
CA PHE A 39 -9.38 -5.70 4.85
C PHE A 39 -9.29 -5.00 3.48
N ALA A 40 -10.41 -4.91 2.76
CA ALA A 40 -10.52 -4.16 1.51
C ALA A 40 -10.17 -2.68 1.69
N ALA A 41 -10.82 -2.04 2.65
CA ALA A 41 -10.63 -0.63 2.94
C ALA A 41 -9.19 -0.35 3.39
N PHE A 42 -8.61 -1.24 4.20
CA PHE A 42 -7.22 -1.16 4.62
C PHE A 42 -6.25 -1.28 3.45
N ALA A 43 -6.50 -2.21 2.52
CA ALA A 43 -5.67 -2.37 1.32
C ALA A 43 -5.69 -1.11 0.44
N VAL A 44 -6.88 -0.55 0.18
CA VAL A 44 -7.02 0.70 -0.58
C VAL A 44 -6.27 1.84 0.11
N PHE A 45 -6.45 1.99 1.43
CA PHE A 45 -5.72 3.01 2.19
C PHE A 45 -4.20 2.82 2.11
N PHE A 46 -3.74 1.56 2.18
CA PHE A 46 -2.34 1.21 2.07
C PHE A 46 -1.76 1.56 0.68
N ASP A 47 -2.50 1.30 -0.40
CA ASP A 47 -2.08 1.68 -1.75
C ASP A 47 -1.90 3.21 -1.88
N PHE A 48 -2.86 4.01 -1.38
CA PHE A 48 -2.73 5.46 -1.35
C PHE A 48 -1.54 5.92 -0.49
N TRP A 49 -1.31 5.29 0.66
CA TRP A 49 -0.18 5.59 1.53
C TRP A 49 1.16 5.28 0.84
N LEU A 50 1.24 4.18 0.11
CA LEU A 50 2.44 3.79 -0.63
C LEU A 50 2.76 4.80 -1.74
N ILE A 51 1.75 5.23 -2.50
CA ILE A 51 1.90 6.26 -3.54
C ILE A 51 2.43 7.55 -2.91
N LYS A 52 1.79 8.03 -1.82
CA LYS A 52 2.24 9.23 -1.11
C LYS A 52 3.69 9.08 -0.63
N HIS A 53 4.01 7.96 0.00
CA HIS A 53 5.34 7.71 0.54
C HIS A 53 6.42 7.73 -0.54
N TRP A 54 6.12 7.23 -1.74
CA TRP A 54 7.03 7.30 -2.88
C TRP A 54 7.29 8.74 -3.33
N PHE A 55 6.24 9.56 -3.45
CA PHE A 55 6.38 10.98 -3.78
C PHE A 55 7.13 11.76 -2.70
N ASP A 56 6.83 11.53 -1.41
CA ASP A 56 7.52 12.17 -0.29
C ASP A 56 9.04 11.84 -0.33
N GLN A 57 9.41 10.61 -0.69
CA GLN A 57 10.82 10.22 -0.85
C GLN A 57 11.49 10.89 -2.05
N ALA A 58 10.78 11.02 -3.18
CA ALA A 58 11.28 11.69 -4.37
C ALA A 58 11.54 13.19 -4.11
N GLU A 59 10.61 13.85 -3.42
CA GLU A 59 10.75 15.25 -3.02
C GLU A 59 11.93 15.44 -2.05
N ALA A 60 12.07 14.56 -1.05
CA ALA A 60 13.21 14.57 -0.13
C ALA A 60 14.56 14.30 -0.83
N ALA A 61 14.57 13.52 -1.92
CA ALA A 61 15.78 13.33 -2.73
C ALA A 61 16.14 14.60 -3.51
N ALA A 62 15.17 15.24 -4.17
CA ALA A 62 15.37 16.49 -4.91
C ALA A 62 15.85 17.64 -3.99
N ALA A 63 15.27 17.76 -2.79
CA ALA A 63 15.70 18.74 -1.80
C ALA A 63 17.17 18.54 -1.37
N ARG A 64 17.60 17.28 -1.19
CA ARG A 64 19.00 16.96 -0.84
C ARG A 64 20.00 17.32 -1.94
N GLU A 65 19.61 17.16 -3.21
CA GLU A 65 20.44 17.58 -4.33
C GLU A 65 20.57 19.10 -4.43
N ALA A 66 19.46 19.83 -4.23
CA ALA A 66 19.48 21.29 -4.19
C ALA A 66 20.41 21.84 -3.09
N HIS A 67 20.41 21.24 -1.90
CA HIS A 67 21.31 21.60 -0.81
C HIS A 67 22.79 21.23 -1.04
N ARG A 68 23.10 20.30 -1.95
CA ARG A 68 24.48 19.94 -2.29
C ARG A 68 25.13 20.94 -3.28
N HIS A 69 24.32 21.64 -4.07
CA HIS A 69 24.77 22.54 -5.13
C HIS A 69 24.60 24.04 -4.82
N GLY A 70 24.00 24.38 -3.67
CA GLY A 70 23.98 25.74 -3.12
C GLY A 70 25.09 25.95 -2.11
#